data_AF-A0A1R3HCM6-F1
#
_entry.id   AF-A0A1R3HCM6-F1
#
_cell.length_a   1.000
_cell.length_b   1.000
_cell.length_c   1.000
_cell.angle_alpha   90.00
_cell.angle_beta   90.00
_cell.angle_gamma   90.00
#
_symmetry.space_group_name_H-M   'P 1'
#
loop_
_entity.id
_entity.type
_entity.pdbx_description
1 polymer ?
#
loop_
_entity_poly.entity_id
_entity_poly.type
_entity_poly.pdbx_seq_one_letter_code
_entity_poly.pdbx_strand_id
1 'polypeptide(L)'
;MYARVLRDKQRFYTGRDVAEDVIFGRESKLKRVDFKGFYTVILEEKGDVATVATVRVHDERVAELPLAATRFSHRRRGMCRVLVDELEKQLRELRVERLVLPAVPSALETWTKLGFSKMRDEDKSSLLQKYTLLDFQGTIMCQKILKTHSPW
;
A
#
# COMPACT_ATOMS: atom_id res chain seq x y z
N MET A 1 -10.63 17.41 -1.32
CA MET A 1 -10.51 15.94 -1.30
C MET A 1 -10.04 15.57 0.09
N TYR A 2 -10.69 14.64 0.76
CA TYR A 2 -10.22 14.13 2.06
C TYR A 2 -10.03 12.62 1.93
N ALA A 3 -8.96 12.10 2.53
CA ALA A 3 -8.77 10.66 2.71
C ALA A 3 -9.39 10.25 4.03
N ARG A 4 -10.28 9.26 4.04
CA ARG A 4 -10.91 8.73 5.25
C ARG A 4 -10.49 7.30 5.49
N VAL A 5 -10.08 7.00 6.72
CA VAL A 5 -9.78 5.65 7.21
C VAL A 5 -11.04 5.06 7.83
N LEU A 6 -11.54 3.97 7.28
CA LEU A 6 -12.68 3.23 7.83
C LEU A 6 -12.19 2.04 8.67
N ARG A 7 -12.84 1.77 9.80
CA ARG A 7 -12.70 0.52 10.59
C ARG A 7 -14.07 -0.14 10.68
N ASP A 8 -14.14 -1.44 10.43
CA ASP A 8 -15.39 -2.20 10.53
C ASP A 8 -15.27 -3.37 11.54
N LYS A 9 -16.40 -3.82 12.09
CA LYS A 9 -16.49 -4.84 13.15
C LYS A 9 -16.81 -6.26 12.64
N GLN A 10 -16.41 -7.23 13.44
CA GLN A 10 -16.00 -8.61 13.14
C GLN A 10 -17.11 -9.64 12.82
N ARG A 11 -16.85 -10.56 11.87
CA ARG A 11 -17.49 -11.89 11.74
C ARG A 11 -16.41 -12.95 11.44
N PHE A 12 -16.46 -14.09 12.13
CA PHE A 12 -15.50 -15.19 11.99
C PHE A 12 -16.09 -16.32 11.12
N TYR A 13 -15.42 -16.67 10.02
CA TYR A 13 -15.57 -17.99 9.37
C TYR A 13 -14.19 -18.44 8.82
N THR A 14 -13.85 -19.70 9.07
CA THR A 14 -12.59 -20.34 8.68
C THR A 14 -12.58 -20.63 7.18
N GLY A 15 -11.90 -19.76 6.44
CA GLY A 15 -11.75 -19.76 4.98
C GLY A 15 -11.26 -18.38 4.54
N ARG A 16 -10.19 -17.88 5.19
CA ARG A 16 -9.83 -16.47 5.14
C ARG A 16 -9.34 -16.05 3.76
N ASP A 17 -10.03 -15.10 3.16
CA ASP A 17 -9.54 -14.36 2.01
C ASP A 17 -8.49 -13.35 2.50
N VAL A 18 -7.26 -13.45 1.99
CA VAL A 18 -6.16 -12.56 2.36
C VAL A 18 -6.48 -11.11 2.03
N ALA A 19 -7.18 -10.84 0.92
CA ALA A 19 -7.58 -9.48 0.58
C ALA A 19 -8.57 -8.93 1.62
N GLU A 20 -9.52 -9.75 2.06
CA GLU A 20 -10.47 -9.40 3.11
C GLU A 20 -9.75 -9.12 4.44
N ASP A 21 -8.82 -9.99 4.82
CA ASP A 21 -8.03 -9.84 6.03
C ASP A 21 -7.17 -8.56 6.04
N VAL A 22 -6.60 -8.18 4.88
CA VAL A 22 -5.85 -6.94 4.70
C VAL A 22 -6.76 -5.73 4.78
N ILE A 23 -7.90 -5.75 4.08
CA ILE A 23 -8.87 -4.63 4.04
C ILE A 23 -9.39 -4.31 5.45
N PHE A 24 -9.70 -5.34 6.24
CA PHE A 24 -10.21 -5.19 7.60
C PHE A 24 -9.14 -5.22 8.69
N GLY A 25 -7.87 -5.35 8.32
CA GLY A 25 -6.74 -5.39 9.26
C GLY A 25 -6.89 -6.46 10.35
N ARG A 26 -7.32 -7.67 9.98
CA ARG A 26 -7.64 -8.74 10.92
C ARG A 26 -6.41 -9.20 11.70
N GLU A 27 -6.52 -9.17 13.02
CA GLU A 27 -5.43 -9.55 13.93
C GLU A 27 -5.25 -11.07 14.02
N SER A 28 -4.01 -11.51 14.18
CA SER A 28 -3.68 -12.93 14.39
C SER A 28 -2.53 -13.12 15.37
N LYS A 29 -2.54 -14.24 16.10
CA LYS A 29 -1.40 -14.65 16.94
C LYS A 29 -0.17 -15.06 16.13
N LEU A 30 -0.36 -15.43 14.85
CA LEU A 30 0.72 -15.80 13.94
C LEU A 30 1.13 -14.58 13.13
N LYS A 31 2.36 -14.08 13.35
CA LYS A 31 2.89 -12.86 12.69
C LYS A 31 2.67 -12.84 11.17
N ARG A 32 2.89 -13.97 10.49
CA ARG A 32 2.78 -14.11 9.03
C ARG A 32 1.38 -13.87 8.45
N VAL A 33 0.35 -13.93 9.29
CA VAL A 33 -1.05 -13.71 8.93
C VAL A 33 -1.69 -12.69 9.88
N ASP A 34 -0.87 -11.84 10.49
CA ASP A 34 -1.32 -10.71 11.30
C ASP A 34 -1.38 -9.46 10.42
N PHE A 35 -2.60 -9.04 10.12
CA PHE A 35 -2.91 -7.90 9.27
C PHE A 35 -3.23 -6.65 10.08
N LYS A 36 -2.96 -6.68 11.39
CA LYS A 36 -3.03 -5.48 12.23
C LYS A 36 -2.16 -4.37 11.64
N GLY A 37 -2.67 -3.14 11.71
CA GLY A 37 -1.98 -1.94 11.24
C GLY A 37 -2.19 -1.63 9.75
N PHE A 38 -2.93 -2.45 9.01
CA PHE A 38 -3.45 -2.03 7.70
C PHE A 38 -4.55 -0.98 7.86
N TYR A 39 -4.46 0.05 7.04
CA TYR A 39 -5.45 1.10 6.89
C TYR A 39 -5.92 1.16 5.44
N THR A 40 -7.22 1.38 5.24
CA THR A 40 -7.77 1.63 3.91
C THR A 40 -7.83 3.14 3.67
N VAL A 41 -7.17 3.59 2.61
CA VAL A 41 -7.17 4.97 2.11
C VAL A 41 -8.14 5.06 0.95
N ILE A 42 -9.09 6.00 1.04
CA ILE A 42 -10.15 6.20 0.04
C ILE A 42 -10.00 7.59 -0.55
N LEU A 43 -9.91 7.66 -1.88
CA LEU A 43 -10.04 8.90 -2.64
C LEU A 43 -11.45 9.00 -3.20
N GLU A 44 -12.18 10.03 -2.79
CA GLU A 44 -13.53 10.35 -3.27
C GLU A 44 -13.51 11.55 -4.22
N GLU A 45 -14.32 11.49 -5.27
CA GLU A 45 -14.61 12.60 -6.16
C GLU A 45 -16.10 12.89 -6.14
N LYS A 46 -16.50 14.08 -5.66
CA LYS A 46 -17.92 14.50 -5.56
C LYS A 46 -18.82 13.49 -4.84
N GLY A 47 -18.29 12.84 -3.80
CA GLY A 47 -19.01 11.82 -3.01
C GLY A 47 -19.00 10.42 -3.62
N ASP A 48 -18.37 10.21 -4.78
CA ASP A 48 -18.20 8.88 -5.39
C ASP A 48 -16.78 8.35 -5.12
N VAL A 49 -16.67 7.09 -4.70
CA VAL A 49 -15.35 6.47 -4.46
C VAL A 49 -14.61 6.31 -5.80
N ALA A 50 -13.46 6.95 -5.95
CA ALA A 50 -12.66 6.92 -7.18
C ALA A 50 -11.54 5.87 -7.12
N THR A 51 -10.67 5.96 -6.11
CA THR A 51 -9.54 5.03 -5.90
C THR A 51 -9.48 4.61 -4.44
N VAL A 52 -9.13 3.35 -4.19
CA VAL A 52 -8.88 2.81 -2.85
C VAL A 52 -7.50 2.17 -2.83
N ALA A 53 -6.80 2.29 -1.71
CA ALA A 53 -5.58 1.55 -1.44
C ALA A 53 -5.51 1.08 0.01
N THR A 54 -4.84 -0.05 0.26
CA THR A 54 -4.51 -0.50 1.61
C THR A 54 -3.08 -0.14 1.90
N VAL A 55 -2.79 0.41 3.08
CA VAL A 55 -1.45 0.85 3.48
C VAL A 55 -1.14 0.36 4.90
N ARG A 56 0.10 -0.07 5.14
CA ARG A 56 0.61 -0.29 6.50
C ARG A 56 1.97 0.36 6.66
N VAL A 57 2.13 1.14 7.73
CA VAL A 57 3.41 1.72 8.14
C VAL A 57 4.01 0.81 9.21
N HIS A 58 5.24 0.32 8.99
CA HIS A 58 5.93 -0.51 9.99
C HIS A 58 6.71 0.35 10.97
N ASP A 59 7.55 1.24 10.43
CA ASP A 59 8.39 2.18 11.16
C ASP A 59 8.83 3.30 10.20
N GLU A 60 9.77 4.17 10.63
CA GLU A 60 10.35 5.22 9.79
C GLU A 60 11.11 4.67 8.57
N ARG A 61 11.40 3.36 8.48
CA ARG A 61 12.09 2.79 7.31
C ARG A 61 11.14 2.44 6.19
N VAL A 62 9.98 1.86 6.49
CA VAL A 62 9.13 1.28 5.45
C VAL A 62 7.63 1.37 5.73
N ALA A 63 6.89 1.76 4.68
CA ALA A 63 5.47 1.52 4.54
C ALA A 63 5.21 0.65 3.30
N GLU A 64 4.13 -0.12 3.34
CA GLU A 64 3.70 -0.96 2.21
C GLU A 64 2.31 -0.59 1.73
N LEU A 65 2.09 -0.75 0.42
CA LEU A 65 0.82 -0.56 -0.28
C LEU A 65 0.51 -1.81 -1.11
N PRO A 66 -0.03 -2.89 -0.50
CA PRO A 66 -0.20 -4.16 -1.19
C PRO A 66 -1.34 -4.19 -2.20
N LEU A 67 -2.42 -3.44 -1.95
CA LEU A 67 -3.61 -3.40 -2.80
C LEU A 67 -3.92 -1.95 -3.17
N ALA A 68 -4.19 -1.72 -4.46
CA ALA A 68 -4.75 -0.47 -4.95
C ALA A 68 -5.66 -0.71 -6.16
N ALA A 69 -6.78 0.00 -6.21
CA ALA A 69 -7.75 -0.12 -7.29
C ALA A 69 -8.42 1.22 -7.59
N THR A 70 -8.56 1.55 -8.87
CA THR A 70 -9.37 2.66 -9.36
C THR A 70 -10.63 2.14 -10.03
N ARG A 71 -11.79 2.66 -9.63
CA ARG A 71 -13.09 2.33 -10.22
C ARG A 71 -13.09 2.63 -11.72
N PHE A 72 -13.77 1.79 -12.49
CA PHE A 72 -13.72 1.82 -13.95
C PHE A 72 -14.10 3.19 -14.53
N SER A 73 -15.16 3.81 -14.00
CA SER A 73 -15.62 5.17 -14.36
C SER A 73 -14.59 6.28 -14.09
N HIS A 74 -13.55 5.99 -13.30
CA HIS A 74 -12.50 6.91 -12.89
C HIS A 74 -11.12 6.59 -13.47
N ARG A 75 -10.99 5.50 -14.25
CA ARG A 75 -9.70 5.10 -14.85
C ARG A 75 -9.23 6.10 -15.90
N ARG A 76 -7.91 6.17 -16.07
CA ARG A 76 -7.23 7.08 -17.02
C ARG A 76 -7.43 8.58 -16.75
N ARG A 77 -7.98 8.94 -15.58
CA ARG A 77 -8.18 10.33 -15.13
C ARG A 77 -7.16 10.77 -14.07
N GLY A 78 -6.08 10.02 -13.88
CA GLY A 78 -5.02 10.34 -12.91
C GLY A 78 -5.35 10.03 -11.44
N MET A 79 -6.50 9.42 -11.14
CA MET A 79 -6.96 9.22 -9.74
C MET A 79 -6.02 8.37 -8.88
N CYS A 80 -5.35 7.36 -9.45
CA CYS A 80 -4.36 6.58 -8.71
C CYS A 80 -3.13 7.44 -8.34
N ARG A 81 -2.68 8.30 -9.26
CA ARG A 81 -1.59 9.24 -8.99
C ARG A 81 -1.96 10.20 -7.87
N VAL A 82 -3.16 10.78 -7.90
CA VAL A 82 -3.63 11.69 -6.83
C VAL A 82 -3.58 11.02 -5.45
N LEU A 83 -4.06 9.78 -5.34
CA LEU A 83 -4.03 9.04 -4.07
C LEU A 83 -2.58 8.80 -3.62
N VAL A 84 -1.73 8.32 -4.52
CA VAL A 84 -0.33 7.97 -4.21
C VAL A 84 0.48 9.21 -3.84
N ASP A 85 0.34 10.32 -4.57
CA ASP A 85 1.06 11.57 -4.29
C ASP A 85 0.69 12.12 -2.91
N GLU A 86 -0.59 12.06 -2.53
CA GLU A 86 -1.05 12.50 -1.21
C GLU A 86 -0.55 11.56 -0.10
N LEU A 87 -0.60 10.25 -0.34
CA LEU A 87 -0.03 9.27 0.58
C LEU A 87 1.46 9.52 0.81
N GLU A 88 2.22 9.80 -0.24
CA GLU A 88 3.65 10.09 -0.11
C GLU A 88 3.95 11.32 0.75
N LYS A 89 3.12 12.37 0.67
CA LYS A 89 3.28 13.55 1.55
C LYS A 89 3.10 13.15 3.01
N GLN A 90 2.02 12.43 3.33
CA GLN A 90 1.75 11.96 4.69
C GLN A 90 2.86 11.04 5.21
N LEU A 91 3.36 10.13 4.37
CA LEU A 91 4.47 9.25 4.73
C LEU A 91 5.77 10.03 4.98
N ARG A 92 6.06 11.08 4.20
CA ARG A 92 7.21 11.96 4.45
C ARG A 92 7.08 12.73 5.77
N GLU A 93 5.88 13.20 6.12
CA GLU A 93 5.63 13.84 7.42
C GLU A 93 5.87 12.87 8.58
N LEU A 94 5.53 11.60 8.39
CA LEU A 94 5.83 10.50 9.32
C LEU A 94 7.29 9.99 9.23
N ARG A 95 8.15 10.65 8.46
CA ARG A 95 9.57 10.31 8.24
C ARG A 95 9.82 8.92 7.66
N VAL A 96 8.83 8.35 6.98
CA VAL A 96 8.97 7.06 6.32
C VAL A 96 9.90 7.20 5.12
N GLU A 97 10.96 6.40 5.07
CA GLU A 97 12.02 6.47 4.05
C GLU A 97 11.63 5.83 2.71
N ARG A 98 10.80 4.77 2.71
CA ARG A 98 10.33 4.14 1.47
C ARG A 98 8.90 3.63 1.53
N LEU A 99 8.26 3.68 0.37
CA LEU A 99 7.00 3.00 0.09
C LEU A 99 7.27 1.79 -0.82
N VAL A 100 6.76 0.62 -0.46
CA VAL A 100 6.93 -0.62 -1.24
C VAL A 100 5.58 -1.23 -1.65
N LEU A 101 5.57 -1.97 -2.76
CA LEU A 101 4.39 -2.71 -3.20
C LEU A 101 4.74 -3.92 -4.09
N PRO A 102 3.95 -4.99 -4.04
CA PRO A 102 3.96 -6.06 -5.03
C PRO A 102 3.20 -5.65 -6.30
N ALA A 103 3.87 -5.61 -7.45
CA ALA A 103 3.25 -5.30 -8.75
C ALA A 103 3.12 -6.56 -9.62
N VAL A 104 1.93 -6.85 -10.12
CA VAL A 104 1.78 -7.83 -11.22
C VAL A 104 2.50 -7.32 -12.48
N PRO A 105 3.06 -8.19 -13.33
CA PRO A 105 3.84 -7.77 -14.51
C PRO A 105 3.09 -6.79 -15.42
N SER A 106 1.79 -6.97 -15.61
CA SER A 106 0.94 -6.09 -16.42
C SER A 106 0.73 -4.69 -15.83
N ALA A 107 0.93 -4.52 -14.52
CA ALA A 107 0.80 -3.23 -13.83
C ALA A 107 2.14 -2.53 -13.60
N LEU A 108 3.26 -3.20 -13.85
CA LEU A 108 4.60 -2.68 -13.60
C LEU A 108 4.84 -1.31 -14.25
N GLU A 109 4.48 -1.16 -15.54
CA GLU A 109 4.65 0.11 -16.27
C GLU A 109 3.80 1.24 -15.65
N THR A 110 2.65 0.90 -15.07
CA THR A 110 1.83 1.88 -14.37
C THR A 110 2.55 2.39 -13.13
N TRP A 111 3.11 1.48 -12.32
CA TRP A 111 3.85 1.84 -11.11
C TRP A 111 5.14 2.60 -11.41
N THR A 112 5.86 2.26 -12.48
CA THR A 112 7.06 3.01 -12.89
C THR A 112 6.72 4.43 -13.34
N LYS A 113 5.58 4.64 -14.03
CA LYS A 113 5.04 5.98 -14.33
C LYS A 113 4.62 6.77 -13.09
N LEU A 114 4.41 6.10 -11.96
CA LEU A 114 4.18 6.72 -10.65
C LEU A 114 5.49 6.92 -9.87
N GLY A 115 6.64 6.65 -10.47
CA GLY A 115 7.96 6.87 -9.87
C GLY A 115 8.46 5.73 -8.99
N PHE A 116 7.82 4.56 -9.04
CA PHE A 116 8.38 3.34 -8.43
C PHE A 116 9.47 2.75 -9.32
N SER A 117 10.42 2.05 -8.72
CA SER A 117 11.42 1.23 -9.40
C SER A 117 11.31 -0.22 -8.92
N LYS A 118 11.78 -1.16 -9.75
CA LYS A 118 11.95 -2.55 -9.31
C LYS A 118 12.98 -2.59 -8.18
N MET A 119 12.71 -3.40 -7.17
CA MET A 119 13.67 -3.69 -6.13
C MET A 119 14.68 -4.72 -6.63
N ARG A 120 15.95 -4.61 -6.19
CA ARG A 120 16.94 -5.67 -6.39
C ARG A 120 16.63 -6.84 -5.47
N ASP A 121 17.03 -8.05 -5.85
CA ASP A 121 16.71 -9.25 -5.09
C ASP A 121 17.35 -9.25 -3.69
N GLU A 122 18.53 -8.65 -3.53
CA GLU A 122 19.18 -8.52 -2.23
C GLU A 122 18.41 -7.56 -1.31
N ASP A 123 17.98 -6.41 -1.83
CA ASP A 123 17.19 -5.42 -1.09
C ASP A 123 15.82 -6.01 -0.70
N LYS A 124 15.19 -6.77 -1.61
CA LYS A 124 13.93 -7.48 -1.35
C LYS A 124 14.10 -8.50 -0.24
N SER A 125 15.13 -9.34 -0.34
CA SER A 125 15.41 -10.39 0.64
C SER A 125 15.69 -9.81 2.03
N SER A 126 16.49 -8.75 2.11
CA SER A 126 16.78 -8.05 3.37
C SER A 126 15.51 -7.48 4.01
N LEU A 127 14.62 -6.85 3.23
CA LEU A 127 13.36 -6.32 3.74
C LEU A 127 12.41 -7.41 4.23
N LEU A 128 12.25 -8.50 3.48
CA LEU A 128 11.34 -9.60 3.85
C LEU A 128 11.82 -10.39 5.08
N GLN A 129 13.12 -10.39 5.36
CA GLN A 129 13.64 -10.97 6.60
C GLN A 129 13.32 -10.10 7.84
N LYS A 130 13.31 -8.77 7.67
CA LYS A 130 13.09 -7.82 8.77
C LYS A 130 11.62 -7.51 9.01
N TYR A 131 10.81 -7.46 7.96
CA TYR A 131 9.41 -7.04 7.99
C TYR A 131 8.50 -8.10 7.40
N THR A 132 7.31 -8.26 7.98
CA THR A 132 6.29 -9.17 7.43
C THR A 132 5.53 -8.48 6.29
N LEU A 133 6.21 -8.12 5.20
CA LEU A 133 5.57 -7.47 4.05
C LEU A 133 4.75 -8.47 3.24
N LEU A 134 3.72 -7.98 2.56
CA LEU A 134 2.97 -8.78 1.62
C LEU A 134 3.71 -8.96 0.30
N ASP A 135 4.07 -10.21 0.01
CA ASP A 135 4.67 -10.65 -1.24
C ASP A 135 3.76 -11.72 -1.86
N PHE A 136 3.22 -11.43 -3.04
CA PHE A 136 2.34 -12.35 -3.75
C PHE A 136 3.12 -13.07 -4.84
N GLN A 137 2.87 -14.37 -4.99
CA GLN A 137 3.50 -15.15 -6.05
C GLN A 137 3.22 -14.53 -7.44
N GLY A 138 4.26 -14.46 -8.28
CA GLY A 138 4.15 -13.88 -9.62
C GLY A 138 4.14 -12.35 -9.66
N THR A 139 4.38 -11.68 -8.52
CA THR A 139 4.56 -10.22 -8.48
C THR A 139 6.02 -9.81 -8.42
N ILE A 140 6.28 -8.57 -8.82
CA ILE A 140 7.58 -7.91 -8.78
C ILE A 140 7.51 -6.89 -7.64
N MET A 141 8.42 -7.00 -6.67
CA MET A 141 8.49 -6.02 -5.59
C MET A 141 9.03 -4.69 -6.14
N CYS A 142 8.24 -3.64 -5.98
CA CYS A 142 8.57 -2.28 -6.36
C CYS A 142 8.79 -1.41 -5.12
N GLN A 143 9.62 -0.38 -5.27
CA GLN A 143 9.89 0.59 -4.22
C GLN A 143 9.88 2.00 -4.77
N LYS A 144 9.55 2.96 -3.90
CA LYS A 144 9.76 4.38 -4.13
C LYS A 144 10.43 4.98 -2.90
N ILE A 145 11.58 5.61 -3.10
CA ILE A 145 12.31 6.28 -2.04
C ILE A 145 11.65 7.64 -1.78
N LEU A 146 11.19 7.83 -0.56
CA LEU A 146 10.57 9.06 -0.11
C LEU A 146 11.67 9.94 0.45
N LYS A 147 12.29 10.75 -0.42
CA LYS A 147 13.24 11.77 0.04
C LYS A 147 12.51 12.65 1.05
N THR A 148 12.98 12.68 2.29
CA THR A 148 12.69 13.77 3.21
C THR A 148 13.32 15.02 2.60
N HIS A 149 12.55 16.10 2.52
CA HIS A 149 13.17 17.41 2.36
C HIS A 149 14.13 17.57 3.55
N SER A 150 15.43 17.60 3.28
CA SER A 150 16.40 18.14 4.23
C SER A 150 16.00 19.61 4.46
N PRO A 151 15.77 20.08 5.69
CA PRO A 151 15.56 21.50 5.97
C PRO A 151 16.84 22.34 5.85
N TRP A 152 17.93 21.78 5.30
CA TRP A 152 19.23 22.39 5.17
C TRP A 152 19.81 22.07 3.79
#